data_AF-A0A963JHW6-F1
#
_entry.id   AF-A0A963JHW6-F1
#
_cell.length_a   1.000
_cell.length_b   1.000
_cell.length_c   1.000
_cell.angle_alpha   90.00
_cell.angle_beta   90.00
_cell.angle_gamma   90.00
#
_symmetry.space_group_name_H-M   'P 1'
#
loop_
_entity.id
_entity.type
_entity.pdbx_description
1 polymer ?
#
loop_
_entity_poly.entity_id
_entity_poly.type
_entity_poly.pdbx_seq_one_letter_code
_entity_poly.pdbx_strand_id
1 'polypeptide(L)'
;AEAEAAGGATRRVLAAVLTLRATMANEVDHDARTAAALYRHALAVHEQDPEGSAHARRGLRYNLAITDIYAGRAADALPVLDALRDEATAAHDRHLLAQLLNARGSALDALGRRDEAEVATREALAEAWATLETENALYALWNLGPLALARGDAARAARLMGFAERFWRQNYGALSASDRRDVARTRRRCRQALGRAAALAAWGDGAPLELPAAVRLALA
;
A
#
# COMPACT_ATOMS: atom_id res chain seq x y z
N ALA A 1 22.81 -27.63 21.15
CA ALA A 1 23.45 -26.56 20.35
C ALA A 1 23.31 -26.82 18.85
N GLU A 2 24.02 -27.78 18.23
CA GLU A 2 23.97 -27.98 16.76
C GLU A 2 22.59 -28.42 16.22
N ALA A 3 21.90 -29.35 16.90
CA ALA A 3 20.55 -29.78 16.50
C ALA A 3 19.49 -28.67 16.66
N GLU A 4 19.68 -27.78 17.64
CA GLU A 4 18.81 -26.65 17.91
C GLU A 4 19.02 -25.52 16.90
N ALA A 5 20.28 -25.27 16.53
CA ALA A 5 20.67 -24.37 15.45
C ALA A 5 20.16 -24.86 14.07
N ALA A 6 20.24 -26.16 13.80
CA ALA A 6 19.67 -26.77 12.58
C ALA A 6 18.13 -26.65 12.55
N GLY A 7 17.47 -26.79 13.70
CA GLY A 7 16.04 -26.57 13.86
C GLY A 7 15.63 -25.11 13.63
N GLY A 8 16.42 -24.15 14.10
CA GLY A 8 16.22 -22.71 13.82
C GLY A 8 16.36 -22.37 12.34
N ALA A 9 17.43 -22.85 11.68
CA ALA A 9 17.63 -22.61 10.24
C ALA A 9 16.48 -23.18 9.39
N THR A 10 16.03 -24.39 9.68
CA THR A 10 14.91 -25.03 8.98
C THR A 10 13.61 -24.25 9.14
N ARG A 11 13.32 -23.75 10.35
CA ARG A 11 12.14 -22.90 10.61
C ARG A 11 12.17 -21.59 9.83
N ARG A 12 13.32 -20.92 9.75
CA ARG A 12 13.48 -19.69 8.95
C ARG A 12 13.21 -19.92 7.47
N VAL A 13 13.73 -21.00 6.90
CA VAL A 13 13.48 -21.35 5.49
C VAL A 13 11.99 -21.67 5.27
N LEU A 14 11.37 -22.44 6.16
CA LEU A 14 9.94 -22.73 6.08
C LEU A 14 9.09 -21.46 6.09
N ALA A 15 9.34 -20.55 7.02
CA ALA A 15 8.59 -19.30 7.11
C ALA A 15 8.77 -18.42 5.86
N ALA A 16 9.98 -18.34 5.30
CA ALA A 16 10.23 -17.63 4.05
C ALA A 16 9.45 -18.24 2.87
N VAL A 17 9.46 -19.57 2.73
CA VAL A 17 8.70 -20.26 1.67
C VAL A 17 7.19 -20.05 1.84
N LEU A 18 6.67 -20.15 3.06
CA LEU A 18 5.27 -19.87 3.36
C LEU A 18 4.89 -18.43 3.01
N THR A 19 5.77 -17.47 3.31
CA THR A 19 5.58 -16.04 2.98
C THR A 19 5.49 -15.84 1.47
N LEU A 20 6.44 -16.39 0.71
CA LEU A 20 6.43 -16.27 -0.75
C LEU A 20 5.17 -16.90 -1.37
N ARG A 21 4.76 -18.08 -0.90
CA ARG A 21 3.53 -18.73 -1.35
C ARG A 21 2.29 -17.90 -1.00
N ALA A 22 2.27 -17.26 0.17
CA ALA A 22 1.19 -16.38 0.58
C ALA A 22 1.10 -15.14 -0.33
N THR A 23 2.25 -14.53 -0.65
CA THR A 23 2.32 -13.41 -1.59
C THR A 23 1.81 -13.80 -2.97
N MET A 24 2.22 -14.97 -3.50
CA MET A 24 1.71 -15.45 -4.78
C MET A 24 0.19 -15.69 -4.75
N ALA A 25 -0.32 -16.33 -3.69
CA ALA A 25 -1.76 -16.54 -3.54
C ALA A 25 -2.55 -15.23 -3.51
N ASN A 26 -2.00 -14.18 -2.89
CA ASN A 26 -2.65 -12.87 -2.81
C ASN A 26 -2.59 -12.10 -4.14
N GLU A 27 -1.39 -11.97 -4.71
CA GLU A 27 -1.11 -11.06 -5.83
C GLU A 27 -1.43 -11.68 -7.19
N VAL A 28 -1.23 -12.99 -7.34
CA VAL A 28 -1.38 -13.71 -8.62
C VAL A 28 -2.72 -14.43 -8.68
N ASP A 29 -3.04 -15.22 -7.65
CA ASP A 29 -4.24 -16.06 -7.65
C ASP A 29 -5.48 -15.30 -7.14
N HIS A 30 -5.29 -14.12 -6.54
CA HIS A 30 -6.34 -13.34 -5.89
C HIS A 30 -7.12 -14.12 -4.83
N ASP A 31 -6.46 -15.08 -4.17
CA ASP A 31 -6.99 -15.89 -3.08
C ASP A 31 -6.50 -15.39 -1.73
N ALA A 32 -7.17 -14.33 -1.25
CA ALA A 32 -6.89 -13.73 0.05
C ALA A 32 -7.08 -14.72 1.23
N ARG A 33 -7.91 -15.77 1.07
CA ARG A 33 -8.11 -16.76 2.13
C ARG A 33 -6.88 -17.65 2.26
N THR A 34 -6.39 -18.18 1.15
CA THR A 34 -5.16 -18.98 1.12
C THR A 34 -3.96 -18.16 1.53
N ALA A 35 -3.83 -16.92 1.05
CA ALA A 35 -2.77 -16.01 1.47
C ALA A 35 -2.76 -15.80 2.99
N ALA A 36 -3.92 -15.47 3.58
CA ALA A 36 -4.02 -15.25 5.02
C ALA A 36 -3.68 -16.52 5.83
N ALA A 37 -4.10 -17.70 5.38
CA ALA A 37 -3.75 -18.96 6.04
C ALA A 37 -2.23 -19.21 6.03
N LEU A 38 -1.58 -18.97 4.88
CA LEU A 38 -0.14 -19.14 4.72
C LEU A 38 0.66 -18.11 5.53
N TYR A 39 0.26 -16.83 5.55
CA TYR A 39 0.90 -15.81 6.37
C TYR A 39 0.76 -16.08 7.87
N ARG A 40 -0.42 -16.54 8.34
CA ARG A 40 -0.60 -16.94 9.75
C ARG A 40 0.31 -18.12 10.12
N HIS A 41 0.48 -19.08 9.20
CA HIS A 41 1.39 -20.19 9.42
C HIS A 41 2.85 -19.72 9.49
N ALA A 42 3.27 -18.84 8.56
CA ALA A 42 4.61 -18.26 8.61
C ALA A 42 4.87 -17.49 9.91
N LEU A 43 3.88 -16.73 10.39
CA LEU A 43 3.96 -15.98 11.64
C LEU A 43 4.12 -16.92 12.85
N ALA A 44 3.29 -17.97 12.94
CA ALA A 44 3.38 -18.95 14.01
C ALA A 44 4.75 -19.65 14.06
N VAL A 45 5.35 -19.94 12.90
CA VAL A 45 6.72 -20.50 12.82
C VAL A 45 7.75 -19.50 13.35
N HIS A 46 7.61 -18.21 13.04
CA HIS A 46 8.49 -17.16 13.56
C HIS A 46 8.31 -16.85 15.06
N GLU A 47 7.11 -17.05 15.60
CA GLU A 47 6.83 -16.86 17.03
C GLU A 47 7.41 -17.98 17.89
N GLN A 48 7.56 -19.18 17.32
CA GLN A 48 8.23 -20.30 17.97
C GLN A 48 9.75 -20.16 18.02
N ASP A 49 10.34 -19.18 17.33
CA ASP A 49 11.78 -18.90 17.29
C ASP A 49 12.12 -17.69 18.18
N PRO A 50 12.68 -17.90 19.39
CA PRO A 50 13.04 -16.81 20.30
C PRO A 50 14.11 -15.87 19.72
N GLU A 51 14.99 -16.40 18.88
CA GLU A 51 16.02 -15.64 18.14
C GLU A 51 15.49 -15.11 16.80
N GLY A 52 14.20 -15.32 16.53
CA GLY A 52 13.54 -14.92 15.30
C GLY A 52 13.53 -13.40 15.11
N SER A 53 13.70 -12.98 13.85
CA SER A 53 13.73 -11.57 13.48
C SER A 53 12.41 -10.85 13.82
N ALA A 54 12.49 -9.85 14.70
CA ALA A 54 11.37 -8.98 15.02
C ALA A 54 10.87 -8.22 13.77
N HIS A 55 11.78 -7.86 12.87
CA HIS A 55 11.43 -7.24 11.59
C HIS A 55 10.59 -8.19 10.72
N ALA A 56 10.96 -9.48 10.62
CA ALA A 56 10.17 -10.46 9.87
C ALA A 56 8.76 -10.65 10.45
N ARG A 57 8.63 -10.69 11.80
CA ARG A 57 7.32 -10.76 12.46
C ARG A 57 6.45 -9.55 12.15
N ARG A 58 7.01 -8.33 12.18
CA ARG A 58 6.30 -7.11 11.80
C ARG A 58 5.85 -7.13 10.34
N GLY A 59 6.72 -7.55 9.42
CA GLY A 59 6.39 -7.69 8.00
C GLY A 59 5.25 -8.68 7.75
N LEU A 60 5.23 -9.82 8.46
CA LEU A 60 4.14 -10.79 8.37
C LEU A 60 2.81 -10.27 8.90
N ARG A 61 2.82 -9.55 10.03
CA ARG A 61 1.62 -8.89 10.56
C ARG A 61 1.12 -7.79 9.63
N TYR A 62 2.01 -7.04 8.99
CA TYR A 62 1.66 -6.07 7.94
C TYR A 62 0.97 -6.75 6.74
N ASN A 63 1.55 -7.83 6.21
CA ASN A 63 0.98 -8.57 5.09
C ASN A 63 -0.40 -9.15 5.40
N LEU A 64 -0.61 -9.64 6.65
CA LEU A 64 -1.93 -10.07 7.12
C LEU A 64 -2.93 -8.92 7.12
N ALA A 65 -2.56 -7.74 7.64
CA ALA A 65 -3.43 -6.57 7.66
C ALA A 65 -3.82 -6.10 6.24
N ILE A 66 -2.89 -6.10 5.29
CA ILE A 66 -3.18 -5.82 3.87
C ILE A 66 -4.16 -6.86 3.31
N THR A 67 -3.93 -8.14 3.58
CA THR A 67 -4.82 -9.23 3.13
C THR A 67 -6.23 -9.07 3.71
N ASP A 68 -6.33 -8.64 4.97
CA ASP A 68 -7.62 -8.34 5.62
C ASP A 68 -8.33 -7.15 4.96
N ILE A 69 -7.62 -6.08 4.60
CA ILE A 69 -8.20 -4.95 3.83
C ILE A 69 -8.77 -5.44 2.50
N TYR A 70 -8.01 -6.20 1.71
CA TYR A 70 -8.48 -6.74 0.43
C TYR A 70 -9.66 -7.70 0.57
N ALA A 71 -9.75 -8.40 1.69
CA ALA A 71 -10.88 -9.27 2.01
C ALA A 71 -12.09 -8.53 2.62
N GLY A 72 -12.07 -7.19 2.65
CA GLY A 72 -13.17 -6.37 3.18
C GLY A 72 -13.23 -6.28 4.70
N ARG A 73 -12.18 -6.73 5.41
CA ARG A 73 -12.05 -6.68 6.88
C ARG A 73 -11.18 -5.51 7.34
N ALA A 74 -11.37 -4.35 6.74
CA ALA A 74 -10.60 -3.14 7.07
C ALA A 74 -10.76 -2.72 8.55
N ALA A 75 -11.92 -3.02 9.16
CA ALA A 75 -12.18 -2.76 10.59
C ALA A 75 -11.25 -3.56 11.51
N ASP A 76 -10.94 -4.81 11.14
CA ASP A 76 -10.06 -5.69 11.90
C ASP A 76 -8.59 -5.34 11.66
N ALA A 77 -8.25 -4.93 10.43
CA ALA A 77 -6.88 -4.56 10.04
C ALA A 77 -6.40 -3.26 10.71
N LEU A 78 -7.26 -2.26 10.84
CA LEU A 78 -6.89 -0.93 11.32
C LEU A 78 -6.18 -0.91 12.69
N PRO A 79 -6.70 -1.55 13.77
CA PRO A 79 -6.00 -1.58 15.06
C PRO A 79 -4.66 -2.32 14.99
N VAL A 80 -4.52 -3.32 14.10
CA VAL A 80 -3.23 -4.02 13.89
C VAL A 80 -2.21 -3.07 13.25
N LEU A 81 -2.64 -2.28 12.26
CA LEU A 81 -1.78 -1.30 11.60
C LEU A 81 -1.33 -0.19 12.56
N ASP A 82 -2.23 0.30 13.41
CA ASP A 82 -1.90 1.33 14.42
C ASP A 82 -0.86 0.80 15.42
N ALA A 83 -1.03 -0.42 15.93
CA ALA A 83 -0.06 -1.04 16.83
C ALA A 83 1.31 -1.26 16.15
N LEU A 84 1.31 -1.75 14.90
CA LEU A 84 2.55 -1.95 14.13
C LEU A 84 3.26 -0.64 13.83
N ARG A 85 2.53 0.47 13.63
CA ARG A 85 3.10 1.80 13.41
C ARG A 85 3.90 2.25 14.63
N ASP A 86 3.34 2.04 15.82
CA ASP A 86 4.00 2.40 17.07
C ASP A 86 5.27 1.54 17.29
N GLU A 87 5.18 0.23 17.00
CA GLU A 87 6.33 -0.68 17.03
C GLU A 87 7.42 -0.29 16.01
N ALA A 88 7.05 0.03 14.77
CA ALA A 88 7.98 0.44 13.71
C ALA A 88 8.67 1.76 14.05
N THR A 89 7.92 2.72 14.62
CA THR A 89 8.47 3.99 15.11
C THR A 89 9.50 3.77 16.20
N ALA A 90 9.18 2.96 17.21
CA ALA A 90 10.11 2.63 18.30
C ALA A 90 11.37 1.89 17.81
N ALA A 91 11.23 1.09 16.75
CA ALA A 91 12.34 0.37 16.15
C ALA A 91 13.12 1.18 15.09
N HIS A 92 12.73 2.44 14.83
CA HIS A 92 13.24 3.25 13.73
C HIS A 92 13.17 2.57 12.34
N ASP A 93 12.16 1.71 12.14
CA ASP A 93 11.91 0.98 10.90
C ASP A 93 11.11 1.86 9.92
N ARG A 94 11.81 2.84 9.33
CA ARG A 94 11.21 3.89 8.50
C ARG A 94 10.58 3.35 7.20
N HIS A 95 11.16 2.28 6.64
CA HIS A 95 10.61 1.60 5.47
C HIS A 95 9.23 1.02 5.76
N LEU A 96 9.12 0.23 6.83
CA LEU A 96 7.84 -0.33 7.26
C LEU A 96 6.85 0.76 7.67
N LEU A 97 7.31 1.85 8.28
CA LEU A 97 6.46 2.97 8.66
C LEU A 97 5.72 3.58 7.45
N ALA A 98 6.43 3.81 6.33
CA ALA A 98 5.80 4.32 5.10
C ALA A 98 4.70 3.37 4.57
N GLN A 99 4.99 2.07 4.57
CA GLN A 99 4.03 1.03 4.15
C GLN A 99 2.79 0.99 5.05
N LEU A 100 2.98 1.07 6.37
CA LEU A 100 1.90 1.04 7.36
C LEU A 100 0.98 2.26 7.24
N LEU A 101 1.53 3.45 7.05
CA LEU A 101 0.73 4.67 6.89
C LEU A 101 -0.13 4.60 5.62
N ASN A 102 0.42 4.07 4.53
CA ASN A 102 -0.33 3.90 3.29
C ASN A 102 -1.44 2.84 3.42
N ALA A 103 -1.15 1.71 4.08
CA ALA A 103 -2.13 0.68 4.40
C ALA A 103 -3.25 1.22 5.29
N ARG A 104 -2.90 2.05 6.28
CA ARG A 104 -3.84 2.73 7.16
C ARG A 104 -4.78 3.65 6.37
N GLY A 105 -4.24 4.44 5.44
CA GLY A 105 -5.04 5.25 4.52
C GLY A 105 -6.05 4.40 3.72
N SER A 106 -5.60 3.27 3.19
CA SER A 106 -6.44 2.33 2.44
C SER A 106 -7.54 1.71 3.32
N ALA A 107 -7.23 1.31 4.55
CA ALA A 107 -8.21 0.79 5.50
C ALA A 107 -9.28 1.85 5.85
N LEU A 108 -8.86 3.09 6.09
CA LEU A 108 -9.77 4.20 6.40
C LEU A 108 -10.69 4.53 5.23
N ASP A 109 -10.19 4.54 3.99
CA ASP A 109 -11.04 4.76 2.81
C ASP A 109 -12.06 3.61 2.63
N ALA A 110 -11.63 2.35 2.84
CA ALA A 110 -12.53 1.20 2.80
C ALA A 110 -13.64 1.27 3.87
N LEU A 111 -13.37 1.90 5.01
CA LEU A 111 -14.36 2.19 6.06
C LEU A 111 -15.20 3.46 5.79
N GLY A 112 -14.96 4.16 4.67
CA GLY A 112 -15.63 5.41 4.33
C GLY A 112 -15.16 6.64 5.12
N ARG A 113 -14.09 6.51 5.93
CA ARG A 113 -13.50 7.58 6.75
C ARG A 113 -12.52 8.43 5.94
N ARG A 114 -13.04 9.07 4.88
CA ARG A 114 -12.24 9.66 3.80
C ARG A 114 -11.31 10.80 4.22
N ASP A 115 -11.73 11.63 5.16
CA ASP A 115 -10.89 12.71 5.67
C ASP A 115 -9.65 12.15 6.39
N GLU A 116 -9.86 11.13 7.23
CA GLU A 116 -8.77 10.46 7.93
C GLU A 116 -7.88 9.66 6.97
N ALA A 117 -8.48 9.06 5.94
CA ALA A 117 -7.75 8.37 4.88
C ALA A 117 -6.80 9.30 4.14
N GLU A 118 -7.25 10.52 3.80
CA GLU A 118 -6.41 11.52 3.14
C GLU A 118 -5.25 11.95 4.03
N VAL A 119 -5.52 12.24 5.32
CA VAL A 119 -4.47 12.59 6.29
C VAL A 119 -3.42 11.47 6.35
N ALA A 120 -3.85 10.22 6.58
CA ALA A 120 -2.94 9.08 6.68
C ALA A 120 -2.13 8.85 5.38
N THR A 121 -2.76 9.04 4.22
CA THR A 121 -2.08 8.85 2.92
C THR A 121 -1.09 9.99 2.64
N ARG A 122 -1.37 11.23 3.08
CA ARG A 122 -0.42 12.35 3.00
C ARG A 122 0.77 12.14 3.95
N GLU A 123 0.52 11.63 5.15
CA GLU A 123 1.59 11.23 6.08
C GLU A 123 2.47 10.14 5.45
N ALA A 124 1.87 9.13 4.83
CA ALA A 124 2.59 8.08 4.11
C ALA A 124 3.46 8.65 2.99
N LEU A 125 2.93 9.58 2.19
CA LEU A 125 3.67 10.24 1.13
C LEU A 125 4.85 11.07 1.66
N ALA A 126 4.63 11.84 2.73
CA ALA A 126 5.68 12.64 3.35
C ALA A 126 6.80 11.75 3.92
N GLU A 127 6.42 10.67 4.59
CA GLU A 127 7.35 9.67 5.12
C GLU A 127 8.17 9.03 4.00
N ALA A 128 7.51 8.50 2.98
CA ALA A 128 8.16 7.85 1.84
C ALA A 128 9.08 8.81 1.07
N TRP A 129 8.66 10.06 0.90
CA TRP A 129 9.47 11.08 0.24
C TRP A 129 10.72 11.43 1.05
N ALA A 130 10.60 11.56 2.37
CA ALA A 130 11.73 11.85 3.25
C ALA A 130 12.76 10.71 3.31
N THR A 131 12.36 9.47 3.00
CA THR A 131 13.20 8.27 3.06
C THR A 131 13.58 7.72 1.69
N LEU A 132 13.21 8.41 0.60
CA LEU A 132 13.45 8.02 -0.80
C LEU A 132 12.79 6.70 -1.21
N GLU A 133 11.73 6.30 -0.50
CA GLU A 133 10.90 5.12 -0.78
C GLU A 133 9.96 5.38 -1.96
N THR A 134 10.52 5.33 -3.17
CA THR A 134 9.84 5.74 -4.40
C THR A 134 8.54 4.96 -4.67
N GLU A 135 8.54 3.66 -4.41
CA GLU A 135 7.35 2.82 -4.61
C GLU A 135 6.21 3.21 -3.66
N ASN A 136 6.51 3.39 -2.37
CA ASN A 136 5.51 3.83 -1.39
C ASN A 136 4.98 5.24 -1.70
N ALA A 137 5.85 6.15 -2.15
CA ALA A 137 5.43 7.46 -2.60
C ALA A 137 4.44 7.35 -3.78
N LEU A 138 4.69 6.44 -4.73
CA LEU A 138 3.82 6.22 -5.88
C LEU A 138 2.45 5.65 -5.47
N TYR A 139 2.40 4.66 -4.58
CA TYR A 139 1.12 4.15 -4.08
C TYR A 139 0.34 5.24 -3.33
N ALA A 140 1.00 6.06 -2.53
CA ALA A 140 0.33 7.17 -1.84
C ALA A 140 -0.23 8.20 -2.84
N LEU A 141 0.53 8.56 -3.89
CA LEU A 141 0.05 9.44 -4.97
C LEU A 141 -1.15 8.84 -5.73
N TRP A 142 -1.12 7.52 -5.96
CA TRP A 142 -2.23 6.79 -6.56
C TRP A 142 -3.49 6.85 -5.68
N ASN A 143 -3.35 6.63 -4.38
CA ASN A 143 -4.46 6.63 -3.42
C ASN A 143 -5.03 8.05 -3.18
N LEU A 144 -4.20 9.09 -3.25
CA LEU A 144 -4.65 10.48 -3.10
C LEU A 144 -5.51 10.97 -4.27
N GLY A 145 -5.39 10.38 -5.46
CA GLY A 145 -6.23 10.74 -6.61
C GLY A 145 -7.73 10.52 -6.34
N PRO A 146 -8.18 9.29 -6.06
CA PRO A 146 -9.57 9.01 -5.69
C PRO A 146 -10.07 9.77 -4.46
N LEU A 147 -9.21 9.99 -3.46
CA LEU A 147 -9.56 10.76 -2.26
C LEU A 147 -9.81 12.24 -2.60
N ALA A 148 -8.95 12.87 -3.41
CA ALA A 148 -9.15 14.23 -3.90
C ALA A 148 -10.48 14.37 -4.65
N LEU A 149 -10.79 13.40 -5.50
CA LEU A 149 -12.06 13.36 -6.23
C LEU A 149 -13.26 13.23 -5.28
N ALA A 150 -13.15 12.44 -4.22
CA ALA A 150 -14.22 12.29 -3.24
C ALA A 150 -14.51 13.59 -2.46
N ARG A 151 -13.52 14.48 -2.37
CA ARG A 151 -13.67 15.84 -1.80
C ARG A 151 -14.12 16.90 -2.80
N GLY A 152 -14.40 16.49 -4.04
CA GLY A 152 -14.81 17.40 -5.12
C GLY A 152 -13.66 18.04 -5.89
N ASP A 153 -12.39 17.75 -5.53
CA ASP A 153 -11.23 18.24 -6.28
C ASP A 153 -10.86 17.29 -7.43
N ALA A 154 -11.75 17.27 -8.43
CA ALA A 154 -11.58 16.43 -9.60
C ALA A 154 -10.37 16.83 -10.47
N ALA A 155 -9.93 18.08 -10.41
CA ALA A 155 -8.77 18.56 -11.17
C ALA A 155 -7.46 18.02 -10.59
N ARG A 156 -7.27 18.14 -9.26
CA ARG A 156 -6.13 17.51 -8.57
C ARG A 156 -6.15 16.00 -8.75
N ALA A 157 -7.32 15.37 -8.62
CA ALA A 157 -7.47 13.93 -8.85
C ALA A 157 -7.01 13.50 -10.25
N ALA A 158 -7.44 14.22 -11.30
CA ALA A 158 -7.04 13.91 -12.68
C ALA A 158 -5.53 14.07 -12.88
N ARG A 159 -4.92 15.11 -12.31
CA ARG A 159 -3.47 15.35 -12.41
C ARG A 159 -2.66 14.29 -11.68
N LEU A 160 -3.04 13.95 -10.44
CA LEU A 160 -2.36 12.90 -9.66
C LEU A 160 -2.46 11.54 -10.35
N MET A 161 -3.64 11.17 -10.84
CA MET A 161 -3.81 9.90 -11.54
C MET A 161 -3.14 9.88 -12.92
N GLY A 162 -3.08 11.03 -13.61
CA GLY A 162 -2.33 11.16 -14.86
C GLY A 162 -0.85 10.93 -14.67
N PHE A 163 -0.27 11.54 -13.63
CA PHE A 163 1.10 11.26 -13.20
C PHE A 163 1.28 9.77 -12.87
N ALA A 164 0.48 9.25 -11.94
CA ALA A 164 0.66 7.91 -11.39
C ALA A 164 0.54 6.83 -12.47
N GLU A 165 -0.45 6.93 -13.38
CA GLU A 165 -0.59 6.00 -14.51
C GLU A 165 0.63 6.00 -15.43
N ARG A 166 1.12 7.19 -15.82
CA ARG A 166 2.27 7.30 -16.73
C ARG A 166 3.54 6.81 -16.06
N PHE A 167 3.81 7.29 -14.84
CA PHE A 167 5.00 6.92 -14.09
C PHE A 167 5.05 5.41 -13.86
N TRP A 168 3.93 4.79 -13.48
CA TRP A 168 3.86 3.34 -13.32
C TRP A 168 4.23 2.60 -14.61
N ARG A 169 3.63 3.00 -15.73
CA ARG A 169 3.89 2.37 -17.04
C ARG A 169 5.33 2.45 -17.48
N GLN A 170 6.01 3.55 -17.16
CA GLN A 170 7.40 3.77 -17.54
C GLN A 170 8.40 3.01 -16.68
N ASN A 171 8.11 2.83 -15.39
CA ASN A 171 9.06 2.28 -14.42
C ASN A 171 8.79 0.81 -14.05
N TYR A 172 7.53 0.38 -14.06
CA TYR A 172 7.11 -0.96 -13.60
C TYR A 172 6.39 -1.78 -14.70
N GLY A 173 6.11 -1.17 -15.84
CA GLY A 173 5.49 -1.85 -16.99
C GLY A 173 3.95 -1.80 -16.97
N ALA A 174 3.32 -2.83 -17.54
CA ALA A 174 1.88 -2.79 -17.74
C ALA A 174 1.11 -2.79 -16.41
N LEU A 175 0.11 -1.90 -16.30
CA LEU A 175 -0.85 -1.90 -15.18
C LEU A 175 -1.57 -3.24 -15.07
N SER A 176 -1.84 -3.69 -13.84
CA SER A 176 -2.66 -4.89 -13.59
C SER A 176 -4.10 -4.70 -14.09
N ALA A 177 -4.88 -5.78 -14.14
CA ALA A 177 -6.30 -5.68 -14.47
C ALA A 177 -7.09 -4.85 -13.44
N SER A 178 -6.68 -4.88 -12.17
CA SER A 178 -7.30 -4.07 -11.12
C SER A 178 -6.98 -2.59 -11.32
N ASP A 179 -5.71 -2.25 -11.48
CA ASP A 179 -5.25 -0.87 -11.62
C ASP A 179 -5.85 -0.19 -12.84
N ARG A 180 -5.97 -0.92 -13.96
CA ARG A 180 -6.66 -0.41 -15.16
C ARG A 180 -8.12 -0.06 -14.88
N ARG A 181 -8.82 -0.85 -14.06
CA ARG A 181 -10.21 -0.57 -13.67
C ARG A 181 -10.28 0.66 -12.76
N ASP A 182 -9.35 0.82 -11.83
CA ASP A 182 -9.32 1.97 -10.93
C ASP A 182 -8.98 3.27 -11.67
N VAL A 183 -7.98 3.25 -12.55
CA VAL A 183 -7.69 4.37 -13.46
C VAL A 183 -8.91 4.74 -14.31
N ALA A 184 -9.56 3.76 -14.95
CA ALA A 184 -10.73 4.00 -15.77
C ALA A 184 -11.91 4.57 -14.96
N ARG A 185 -12.12 4.07 -13.74
CA ARG A 185 -13.15 4.56 -12.82
C ARG A 185 -12.89 6.00 -12.43
N THR A 186 -11.67 6.33 -11.99
CA THR A 186 -11.31 7.69 -11.59
C THR A 186 -11.38 8.64 -12.78
N ARG A 187 -10.85 8.26 -13.94
CA ARG A 187 -10.95 9.04 -15.19
C ARG A 187 -12.40 9.35 -15.57
N ARG A 188 -13.29 8.35 -15.49
CA ARG A 188 -14.72 8.54 -15.76
C ARG A 188 -15.34 9.56 -14.81
N ARG A 189 -15.05 9.45 -13.51
CA ARG A 189 -15.60 10.37 -12.50
C ARG A 189 -15.04 11.79 -12.63
N CYS A 190 -13.76 11.96 -12.94
CA CYS A 190 -13.20 13.28 -13.25
C CYS A 190 -13.89 13.90 -14.48
N ARG A 191 -14.17 13.12 -15.53
CA ARG A 191 -14.93 13.58 -16.70
C ARG A 191 -16.36 13.99 -16.36
N GLN A 192 -17.02 13.33 -15.41
CA GLN A 192 -18.36 13.69 -14.95
C GLN A 192 -18.33 15.01 -14.16
N ALA A 193 -17.31 15.22 -13.33
CA ALA A 193 -17.19 16.41 -12.48
C ALA A 193 -16.70 17.66 -13.25
N LEU A 194 -15.76 17.52 -14.17
CA LEU A 194 -15.12 18.64 -14.88
C LEU A 194 -15.65 18.84 -16.31
N GLY A 195 -16.36 17.86 -16.86
CA GLY A 195 -16.59 17.75 -18.30
C GLY A 195 -15.41 17.10 -19.04
N ARG A 196 -15.67 16.63 -20.27
CA ARG A 196 -14.72 15.80 -21.03
C ARG A 196 -13.41 16.52 -21.36
N ALA A 197 -13.48 17.76 -21.85
CA ALA A 197 -12.31 18.50 -22.30
C ALA A 197 -11.39 18.86 -21.12
N ALA A 198 -11.95 19.46 -20.06
CA ALA A 198 -11.18 19.84 -18.88
C ALA A 198 -10.58 18.64 -18.14
N ALA A 199 -11.31 17.52 -18.03
CA ALA A 199 -10.75 16.30 -17.43
C ALA A 199 -9.61 15.70 -18.26
N LEU A 200 -9.70 15.74 -19.60
CA LEU A 200 -8.62 15.26 -20.47
C LEU A 200 -7.38 16.16 -20.35
N ALA A 201 -7.58 17.48 -20.34
CA ALA A 201 -6.50 18.45 -20.13
C ALA A 201 -5.81 18.24 -18.78
N ALA A 202 -6.56 18.20 -17.68
CA ALA A 202 -6.01 17.99 -16.35
C ALA A 202 -5.27 16.64 -16.22
N TRP A 203 -5.78 15.57 -16.84
CA TRP A 203 -5.07 14.29 -16.89
C TRP A 203 -3.76 14.39 -17.68
N GLY A 204 -3.81 15.08 -18.84
CA GLY A 204 -2.67 15.37 -19.69
C GLY A 204 -1.62 16.25 -19.02
N ASP A 205 -2.03 17.20 -18.18
CA ASP A 205 -1.15 18.08 -17.40
C ASP A 205 -0.46 17.34 -16.25
N GLY A 206 -1.11 16.30 -15.73
CA GLY A 206 -0.55 15.42 -14.70
C GLY A 206 0.51 14.46 -15.22
N ALA A 207 0.28 13.88 -16.40
CA ALA A 207 1.15 12.87 -16.99
C ALA A 207 2.64 13.27 -17.09
N PRO A 208 3.03 14.47 -17.53
CA PRO A 208 4.43 14.87 -17.66
C PRO A 208 5.03 15.40 -16.35
N LEU A 209 4.31 15.40 -15.23
CA LEU A 209 4.89 15.84 -13.96
C LEU A 209 6.08 14.95 -13.60
N GLU A 210 7.15 15.57 -13.11
CA GLU A 210 8.22 14.86 -12.42
C GLU A 210 7.77 14.50 -10.99
N LEU A 211 8.35 13.45 -10.41
CA LEU A 211 7.98 12.97 -9.08
C LEU A 211 7.95 14.09 -8.01
N PRO A 212 8.94 15.01 -7.91
CA PRO A 212 8.88 16.11 -6.93
C PRO A 212 7.70 17.07 -7.14
N ALA A 213 7.25 17.25 -8.38
CA ALA A 213 6.10 18.11 -8.69
C ALA A 213 4.78 17.42 -8.32
N ALA A 214 4.68 16.11 -8.54
CA ALA A 214 3.53 15.32 -8.11
C ALA A 214 3.42 15.26 -6.57
N VAL A 215 4.54 15.07 -5.87
CA VAL A 215 4.59 15.11 -4.39
C VAL A 215 4.10 16.47 -3.88
N ARG A 216 4.60 17.57 -4.45
CA ARG A 216 4.17 18.92 -4.05
C ARG A 216 2.69 19.16 -4.33
N LEU A 217 2.17 18.68 -5.46
CA LEU A 217 0.74 18.78 -5.77
C LEU A 217 -0.12 18.02 -4.75
N ALA A 218 0.34 16.86 -4.29
CA ALA A 218 -0.36 16.03 -3.34
C ALA A 218 -0.28 16.55 -1.89
N LEU A 219 0.82 17.22 -1.51
CA LEU A 219 1.06 17.77 -0.18
C LEU A 219 0.70 19.26 -0.03
N ALA A 220 0.26 19.92 -1.10
CA ALA A 220 -0.40 21.22 -1.05
C ALA A 220 -1.79 21.11 -0.41
#